data_AF-A0A4R0YNX4-F1
#
_entry.id   AF-A0A4R0YNX4-F1
#
_cell.length_a   1.000
_cell.length_b   1.000
_cell.length_c   1.000
_cell.angle_alpha   90.00
_cell.angle_beta   90.00
_cell.angle_gamma   90.00
#
_symmetry.space_group_name_H-M   'P 1'
#
loop_
_entity.id
_entity.type
_entity.pdbx_description
1 polymer ?
#
loop_
_entity_poly.entity_id
_entity_poly.type
_entity_poly.pdbx_seq_one_letter_code
_entity_poly.pdbx_strand_id
1 'polypeptide(L)'
;MLPFQIIYIWGPQIIGFGCFLLMFMFMLRAWRRTGNMGFLMLAIIAAISEIHFFTLKFGVWLFPALSTTIRAANHAWISSLLGLAGVAAWWLLNKHLSAERNNQGLG
;
A
#
# COMPACT_ATOMS: atom_id res chain seq x y z
N MET A 1 -0.79 -26.34 18.26
CA MET A 1 -0.07 -25.06 18.39
C MET A 1 0.40 -24.48 17.06
N LEU A 2 0.89 -25.31 16.12
CA LEU A 2 1.28 -24.90 14.76
C LEU A 2 0.25 -24.05 13.98
N PRO A 3 -1.07 -24.35 13.98
CA PRO A 3 -2.04 -23.54 13.24
C PRO A 3 -2.14 -22.10 13.75
N PHE A 4 -2.02 -21.92 15.07
CA PHE A 4 -2.13 -20.62 15.71
C PHE A 4 -0.93 -19.72 15.37
N GLN A 5 0.27 -20.30 15.28
CA GLN A 5 1.48 -19.58 14.85
C GLN A 5 1.40 -19.13 13.40
N ILE A 6 0.86 -19.97 12.50
CA ILE A 6 0.67 -19.61 11.09
C ILE A 6 -0.29 -18.43 10.95
N ILE A 7 -1.43 -18.46 11.65
CA ILE A 7 -2.40 -17.37 11.62
C ILE A 7 -1.79 -16.09 12.19
N TYR A 8 -1.05 -16.17 13.29
CA TYR A 8 -0.44 -15.00 13.92
C TYR A 8 0.67 -14.38 13.04
N ILE A 9 1.46 -15.21 12.36
CA ILE A 9 2.53 -14.74 11.48
C ILE A 9 1.96 -14.19 10.18
N TRP A 10 1.07 -14.92 9.51
CA TRP A 10 0.62 -14.58 8.15
C TRP A 10 -0.68 -13.79 8.10
N GLY A 11 -1.52 -13.83 9.14
CA GLY A 11 -2.79 -13.08 9.20
C GLY A 11 -2.63 -11.59 8.93
N PRO A 12 -1.71 -10.88 9.60
CA PRO A 12 -1.44 -9.48 9.30
C PRO A 12 -0.93 -9.24 7.86
N GLN A 13 -0.23 -10.21 7.24
CA GLN A 13 0.16 -10.10 5.82
C GLN A 13 -1.06 -10.10 4.92
N ILE A 14 -1.98 -11.04 5.17
CA ILE A 14 -3.14 -11.27 4.31
C ILE A 14 -4.04 -10.02 4.33
N ILE A 15 -4.25 -9.45 5.51
CA ILE A 15 -5.01 -8.20 5.67
C ILE A 15 -4.26 -7.03 5.02
N GLY A 16 -2.95 -6.88 5.28
CA GLY A 16 -2.12 -5.84 4.68
C GLY A 16 -2.09 -5.89 3.15
N PHE A 17 -1.98 -7.10 2.59
CA PHE A 17 -2.01 -7.36 1.15
C PHE A 17 -3.37 -6.98 0.53
N GLY A 18 -4.48 -7.27 1.23
CA GLY A 18 -5.81 -6.82 0.82
C GLY A 18 -5.92 -5.30 0.74
N CYS A 19 -5.42 -4.58 1.76
CA CYS A 19 -5.38 -3.12 1.76
C CYS A 19 -4.47 -2.57 0.65
N PHE A 20 -3.31 -3.18 0.45
CA PHE A 20 -2.38 -2.84 -0.62
C PHE A 20 -3.06 -2.97 -2.00
N LEU A 21 -3.74 -4.09 -2.28
CA LEU A 21 -4.44 -4.31 -3.54
C LEU A 21 -5.48 -3.23 -3.82
N LEU A 22 -6.27 -2.86 -2.81
CA LEU A 22 -7.24 -1.78 -2.93
C LEU A 22 -6.56 -0.45 -3.29
N MET A 23 -5.52 -0.05 -2.55
CA MET A 23 -4.80 1.19 -2.81
C MET A 23 -4.10 1.19 -4.17
N PHE A 24 -3.46 0.09 -4.55
CA PHE A 24 -2.80 -0.08 -5.83
C PHE A 24 -3.79 0.08 -7.00
N MET A 25 -4.98 -0.52 -6.89
CA MET A 25 -6.06 -0.35 -7.87
C MET A 25 -6.54 1.11 -7.95
N PHE A 26 -6.66 1.81 -6.81
CA PHE A 26 -7.00 3.23 -6.79
C PHE A 26 -5.94 4.08 -7.50
N MET A 27 -4.65 3.84 -7.26
CA MET A 27 -3.56 4.57 -7.90
C MET A 27 -3.51 4.31 -9.41
N LEU A 28 -3.67 3.07 -9.86
CA LEU A 28 -3.77 2.75 -11.28
C LEU A 28 -4.99 3.41 -11.94
N ARG A 29 -6.14 3.42 -11.24
CA ARG A 29 -7.35 4.11 -11.71
C ARG A 29 -7.15 5.62 -11.77
N ALA A 30 -6.45 6.20 -10.79
CA ALA A 30 -6.11 7.62 -10.75
C ALA A 30 -5.20 8.00 -11.93
N TRP A 31 -4.15 7.21 -12.16
CA TRP A 31 -3.26 7.37 -13.30
C TRP A 31 -4.01 7.32 -14.63
N ARG A 32 -4.80 6.27 -14.89
CA ARG A 32 -5.55 6.13 -16.15
C ARG A 32 -6.52 7.28 -16.41
N ARG A 33 -7.08 7.89 -15.36
CA ARG A 33 -8.04 9.00 -15.47
C ARG A 33 -7.38 10.38 -15.62
N THR A 34 -6.13 10.52 -15.20
CA THR A 34 -5.45 11.83 -15.16
C THR A 34 -4.26 11.90 -16.12
N GLY A 35 -3.77 10.77 -16.63
CA GLY A 35 -2.51 10.68 -17.36
C GLY A 35 -1.27 10.95 -16.51
N ASN A 36 -1.41 11.19 -15.20
CA ASN A 36 -0.32 11.63 -14.35
C ASN A 36 0.61 10.46 -13.97
N MET A 37 1.81 10.45 -14.54
CA MET A 37 2.84 9.43 -14.32
C MET A 37 3.28 9.29 -12.86
N GLY A 38 3.05 10.30 -12.01
CA GLY A 38 3.31 10.21 -10.57
C GLY A 38 2.48 9.12 -9.88
N PHE A 39 1.20 8.95 -10.25
CA PHE A 39 0.37 7.87 -9.71
C PHE A 39 0.83 6.49 -10.19
N LEU A 40 1.30 6.39 -11.45
CA LEU A 40 1.88 5.16 -11.97
C LEU A 40 3.17 4.80 -11.21
N MET A 41 4.05 5.79 -11.01
CA MET A 41 5.30 5.59 -10.27
C MET A 41 5.04 5.16 -8.83
N LEU A 42 4.07 5.79 -8.15
CA LEU A 42 3.66 5.40 -6.80
C LEU A 42 3.08 3.99 -6.75
N ALA A 43 2.27 3.60 -7.73
CA ALA A 43 1.76 2.23 -7.82
C ALA A 43 2.91 1.22 -7.98
N ILE A 44 3.89 1.50 -8.85
CA ILE A 44 5.06 0.64 -9.06
C ILE A 44 5.89 0.53 -7.77
N ILE A 45 6.18 1.65 -7.11
CA ILE A 45 6.91 1.66 -5.82
C ILE A 45 6.15 0.85 -4.78
N ALA A 46 4.84 1.01 -4.68
CA ALA A 46 4.00 0.25 -3.77
C ALA A 46 4.12 -1.27 -4.03
N ALA A 47 4.06 -1.69 -5.29
CA ALA A 47 4.18 -3.10 -5.67
C ALA A 47 5.57 -3.68 -5.34
N ILE A 48 6.64 -2.93 -5.62
CA ILE A 48 8.01 -3.33 -5.26
C ILE A 48 8.14 -3.48 -3.74
N SER A 49 7.63 -2.51 -2.98
CA SER A 49 7.64 -2.56 -1.50
C SER A 49 6.90 -3.77 -0.95
N GLU A 50 5.75 -4.13 -1.53
CA GLU A 50 4.98 -5.31 -1.11
C GLU A 50 5.70 -6.62 -1.41
N ILE A 51 6.28 -6.75 -2.62
CA ILE A 51 7.10 -7.92 -3.00
C ILE A 51 8.31 -8.05 -2.09
N HIS A 52 8.99 -6.94 -1.80
CA HIS A 52 10.15 -6.92 -0.92
C HIS A 52 9.78 -7.38 0.49
N PHE A 53 8.64 -6.89 1.02
CA PHE A 53 8.16 -7.28 2.33
C PHE A 53 7.76 -8.76 2.41
N PHE A 54 7.07 -9.27 1.39
CA PHE A 54 6.74 -10.70 1.30
C PHE A 54 8.01 -11.57 1.27
N THR A 55 9.01 -11.17 0.48
CA THR A 55 10.28 -11.89 0.36
C THR A 55 11.04 -11.93 1.68
N LEU A 56 11.10 -10.81 2.40
CA LEU A 56 11.72 -10.74 3.72
C LEU A 56 10.99 -11.62 4.74
N LYS A 57 9.66 -11.56 4.77
CA LYS A 57 8.85 -12.35 5.69
C LYS A 57 8.99 -13.85 5.44
N PHE A 58 9.00 -14.25 4.18
CA PHE A 58 9.26 -15.63 3.77
C PHE A 58 10.67 -16.09 4.16
N GLY A 59 11.69 -15.26 3.91
CA GLY A 59 13.08 -15.53 4.31
C GLY A 59 13.23 -15.77 5.81
N VAL A 60 12.39 -15.17 6.64
CA VAL A 60 12.46 -15.29 8.11
C VAL A 60 11.73 -16.53 8.58
N TRP A 61 10.59 -16.81 7.96
CA TRP A 61 9.88 -18.05 8.21
C TRP A 61 10.79 -19.25 7.91
N LEU A 62 11.65 -19.15 6.89
CA LEU A 62 12.69 -20.13 6.58
C LEU A 62 13.94 -20.04 7.48
N PHE A 63 14.36 -18.82 7.86
CA PHE A 63 15.58 -18.57 8.62
C PHE A 63 15.32 -17.59 9.80
N PRO A 64 14.94 -18.11 10.99
CA PRO A 64 14.52 -17.29 12.13
C PRO A 64 15.58 -16.33 12.69
N ALA A 65 16.86 -16.58 12.41
CA ALA A 65 17.99 -15.75 12.83
C ALA A 65 17.96 -14.32 12.27
N LEU A 66 17.16 -14.05 11.23
CA LEU A 66 17.03 -12.74 10.58
C LEU A 66 16.09 -11.75 11.32
N SER A 67 15.59 -12.11 12.51
CA SER A 67 14.48 -11.42 13.22
C SER A 67 14.63 -9.90 13.44
N THR A 68 15.84 -9.38 13.62
CA THR A 68 16.11 -7.96 13.90
C THR A 68 16.04 -7.09 12.64
N THR A 69 16.60 -7.56 11.52
CA THR A 69 16.57 -6.89 10.21
C THR A 69 15.14 -6.66 9.70
N ILE A 70 14.22 -7.57 10.03
CA ILE A 70 12.80 -7.45 9.69
C ILE A 70 12.15 -6.29 10.39
N ARG A 71 12.45 -6.05 11.67
CA ARG A 71 11.72 -5.07 12.46
C ARG A 71 11.88 -3.69 11.85
N ALA A 72 13.10 -3.36 11.42
CA ALA A 72 13.41 -2.14 10.67
C ALA A 72 12.72 -2.11 9.30
N ALA A 73 12.76 -3.21 8.54
CA ALA A 73 12.09 -3.31 7.24
C ALA A 73 10.55 -3.19 7.34
N ASN A 74 9.96 -3.71 8.42
CA ASN A 74 8.53 -3.61 8.71
C ASN A 74 8.10 -2.16 8.95
N HIS A 75 8.90 -1.40 9.71
CA HIS A 75 8.62 0.02 9.96
C HIS A 75 8.76 0.85 8.68
N ALA A 76 9.76 0.55 7.85
CA ALA A 76 9.93 1.19 6.55
C ALA A 76 8.77 0.86 5.59
N TRP A 77 8.30 -0.38 5.57
CA TRP A 77 7.16 -0.81 4.76
C TRP A 77 5.86 -0.13 5.22
N ILE A 78 5.56 -0.12 6.53
CA ILE A 78 4.38 0.58 7.09
C ILE A 78 4.43 2.08 6.78
N SER A 79 5.59 2.72 6.93
CA SER A 79 5.77 4.14 6.60
C SER A 79 5.53 4.42 5.11
N SER A 80 6.01 3.54 4.23
CA SER A 80 5.76 3.66 2.79
C SER A 80 4.28 3.51 2.43
N LEU A 81 3.56 2.58 3.07
CA LEU A 81 2.13 2.39 2.88
C LEU A 81 1.31 3.58 3.39
N LEU A 82 1.68 4.15 4.55
CA LEU A 82 1.06 5.36 5.08
C LEU A 82 1.27 6.56 4.14
N GLY A 83 2.48 6.72 3.59
CA GLY A 83 2.78 7.76 2.60
C GLY A 83 1.94 7.61 1.33
N LEU A 84 1.83 6.38 0.82
CA LEU A 84 0.98 6.05 -0.32
C LEU A 84 -0.51 6.32 -0.04
N ALA A 85 -0.97 6.03 1.17
CA ALA A 85 -2.35 6.24 1.59
C ALA A 85 -2.67 7.74 1.67
N GLY A 86 -1.74 8.53 2.20
CA GLY A 86 -1.82 9.99 2.24
C GLY A 86 -1.96 10.59 0.84
N VAL A 87 -1.15 10.12 -0.13
CA VAL A 87 -1.23 10.62 -1.52
C VAL A 87 -2.55 10.21 -2.20
N ALA A 88 -3.04 8.99 -1.96
CA ALA A 88 -4.32 8.53 -2.49
C ALA A 88 -5.50 9.33 -1.90
N ALA A 89 -5.48 9.59 -0.59
CA ALA A 89 -6.49 10.40 0.11
C ALA A 89 -6.47 11.86 -0.38
N TRP A 90 -5.30 12.46 -0.54
CA TRP A 90 -5.13 13.80 -1.12
C TRP A 90 -5.72 13.89 -2.52
N TRP A 91 -5.47 12.88 -3.37
CA TRP A 91 -6.04 12.84 -4.71
C TRP A 91 -7.57 12.73 -4.70
N LEU A 92 -8.14 11.88 -3.84
CA LEU A 92 -9.59 11.75 -3.69
C LEU A 92 -10.24 13.05 -3.22
N LEU A 93 -9.63 13.73 -2.24
CA LEU A 93 -10.11 15.01 -1.73
C LEU A 93 -10.12 16.08 -2.82
N ASN A 94 -9.02 16.23 -3.57
CA ASN A 94 -8.95 17.19 -4.67
C ASN A 94 -9.98 16.88 -5.78
N LYS A 95 -10.25 15.60 -6.03
CA LYS A 95 -11.31 15.21 -6.96
C LYS A 95 -12.70 15.64 -6.48
N HIS A 96 -12.99 15.48 -5.19
CA HIS A 96 -14.26 15.87 -4.62
C HIS A 96 -14.46 17.39 -4.67
N LEU A 97 -13.46 18.15 -4.22
CA LEU A 97 -13.46 19.61 -4.26
C LEU A 97 -13.63 20.16 -5.69
N SER A 98 -12.97 19.54 -6.66
CA SER A 98 -13.12 19.94 -8.07
C SER A 98 -14.52 19.65 -8.61
N ALA A 99 -15.18 18.58 -8.15
CA ALA A 99 -16.54 18.24 -8.57
C ALA A 99 -17.57 19.21 -7.98
N GLU A 100 -17.44 19.56 -6.69
CA GLU A 100 -18.30 20.55 -6.04
C GLU A 100 -18.19 21.93 -6.71
N ARG A 101 -16.96 22.36 -7.02
CA ARG A 101 -16.71 23.63 -7.69
C ARG A 101 -17.34 23.71 -9.09
N ASN A 102 -17.38 22.59 -9.81
CA ASN A 102 -18.00 22.52 -11.14
C ASN A 102 -19.54 22.57 -11.05
N ASN A 103 -20.13 22.01 -9.99
CA ASN A 103 -21.58 22.08 -9.75
C ASN A 103 -22.03 23.49 -9.33
N GLN A 104 -21.19 24.24 -8.61
CA GLN A 104 -21.49 25.63 -8.23
C GLN A 104 -21.41 26.61 -9.41
N GLY A 105 -20.59 26.33 -10.43
CA GLY A 105 -20.49 27.16 -11.63
C GLY A 105 -21.60 26.94 -12.67
N LEU A 106 -22.46 25.95 -12.46
CA LEU A 106 -23.60 25.61 -13.31
C LEU A 106 -24.96 26.09 -12.73
N GLY A 107 -24.94 26.71 -11.55
CA GLY A 107 -26.11 27.23 -10.84
C GLY A 107 -26.29 28.74 -11.00
#